data_AF-A0A3L7IYU0-F1
#
_entry.id   AF-A0A3L7IYU0-F1
#
_cell.length_a   1.000
_cell.length_b   1.000
_cell.length_c   1.000
_cell.angle_alpha   90.00
_cell.angle_beta   90.00
_cell.angle_gamma   90.00
#
_symmetry.space_group_name_H-M   'P 1'
#
loop_
_entity.id
_entity.type
_entity.pdbx_description
1 polymer ?
#
loop_
_entity_poly.entity_id
_entity_poly.type
_entity_poly.pdbx_seq_one_letter_code
_entity_poly.pdbx_strand_id
1 'polypeptide(L)' 'MTSTFPDWLFEQSDRDDVVGELARSVRNDELFPEHGDKAIFDGYFSADNTVAETRAAFERAWDEFDGLPG' A
#
# COMPACT_ATOMS: atom_id res chain seq x y z
N MET A 1 17.55 -1.24 -8.79
CA MET A 1 16.21 -1.64 -9.25
C MET A 1 15.26 -0.80 -8.44
N THR A 2 14.51 0.12 -9.05
CA THR A 2 13.48 0.89 -8.33
C THR A 2 12.27 -0.02 -8.16
N SER A 3 12.21 -0.77 -7.06
CA SER A 3 10.97 -1.43 -6.65
C SER A 3 9.91 -0.36 -6.42
N THR A 4 8.76 -0.49 -7.06
CA THR A 4 7.64 0.45 -6.85
C THR A 4 6.92 0.10 -5.56
N PHE A 5 6.19 1.05 -4.99
CA PHE A 5 5.41 0.81 -3.77
C PHE A 5 4.47 -0.40 -3.89
N PRO A 6 3.69 -0.58 -4.98
CA PRO A 6 2.87 -1.77 -5.17
C PRO A 6 3.65 -3.07 -5.16
N ASP A 7 4.79 -3.11 -5.85
CA ASP A 7 5.64 -4.29 -5.94
C ASP A 7 6.16 -4.69 -4.55
N TRP A 8 6.70 -3.73 -3.81
CA TRP A 8 7.12 -3.92 -2.42
C TRP A 8 5.96 -4.32 -1.49
N LEU A 9 4.79 -3.69 -1.65
CA LEU A 9 3.60 -3.98 -0.84
C LEU A 9 3.11 -5.41 -1.11
N PHE A 10 3.14 -5.89 -2.35
CA PHE A 10 2.76 -7.26 -2.68
C PHE A 10 3.70 -8.29 -2.05
N GLU A 11 4.99 -7.98 -1.90
CA GLU A 11 5.92 -8.82 -1.13
C GLU A 11 5.53 -8.92 0.36
N GLN A 12 4.85 -7.91 0.91
CA GLN A 12 4.37 -7.92 2.29
C GLN A 12 3.12 -8.80 2.51
N SER A 13 2.54 -9.38 1.46
CA SER A 13 1.31 -10.20 1.55
C SER A 13 1.43 -11.48 2.37
N ASP A 14 2.65 -11.89 2.76
CA ASP A 14 2.88 -13.00 3.68
C ASP A 14 2.74 -12.59 5.17
N ARG A 15 2.81 -11.29 5.49
CA ARG A 15 2.80 -10.82 6.88
C ARG A 15 1.42 -10.94 7.53
N ASP A 16 1.41 -11.11 8.85
CA ASP A 16 0.20 -11.25 9.67
C ASP A 16 -0.15 -9.94 10.42
N ASP A 17 0.28 -8.80 9.87
CA ASP A 17 -0.03 -7.46 10.38
C ASP A 17 -0.88 -6.65 9.39
N VAL A 18 -1.28 -5.45 9.81
CA VAL A 18 -2.15 -4.55 9.02
C VAL A 18 -1.60 -4.25 7.62
N VAL A 19 -0.27 -4.25 7.44
CA VAL A 19 0.37 -4.08 6.12
C VAL A 19 0.19 -5.32 5.25
N GLY A 20 0.30 -6.51 5.82
CA GLY A 20 0.04 -7.77 5.10
C GLY A 20 -1.43 -7.96 4.74
N GLU A 21 -2.34 -7.53 5.61
CA GLU A 21 -3.78 -7.48 5.30
C GLU A 21 -4.08 -6.51 4.16
N LEU A 22 -3.51 -5.30 4.21
CA LEU A 22 -3.61 -4.32 3.13
C LEU A 22 -3.10 -4.90 1.81
N ALA A 23 -1.90 -5.49 1.82
CA ALA A 23 -1.28 -6.09 0.66
C ALA A 23 -2.16 -7.15 0.00
N ARG A 24 -2.81 -8.01 0.79
CA ARG A 24 -3.77 -9.02 0.28
C ARG A 24 -5.03 -8.38 -0.30
N SER A 25 -5.52 -7.32 0.34
CA SER A 25 -6.69 -6.58 -0.11
C SER A 25 -6.45 -5.94 -1.47
N VAL A 26 -5.36 -5.17 -1.61
CA VAL A 26 -5.04 -4.46 -2.86
C VAL A 26 -4.62 -5.40 -3.99
N ARG A 27 -4.06 -6.58 -3.67
CA ARG A 27 -3.69 -7.58 -4.68
C ARG A 27 -4.90 -8.13 -5.46
N ASN A 28 -6.09 -8.12 -4.85
CA ASN A 28 -7.33 -8.53 -5.52
C ASN A 28 -8.11 -7.35 -6.09
N ASP A 29 -7.60 -6.12 -5.95
CA ASP A 29 -8.27 -4.90 -6.39
C ASP A 29 -7.74 -4.48 -7.77
N GLU A 30 -8.58 -4.66 -8.80
CA GLU A 30 -8.22 -4.32 -10.19
C GLU A 30 -8.14 -2.80 -10.44
N LEU A 31 -8.64 -1.98 -9.51
CA LEU A 31 -8.57 -0.52 -9.58
C LEU A 31 -7.33 0.04 -8.85
N PHE A 32 -6.57 -0.82 -8.18
CA PHE A 32 -5.38 -0.41 -7.46
C PHE A 32 -4.29 0.10 -8.43
N PRO A 33 -3.73 1.30 -8.21
CA PRO A 33 -2.73 1.85 -9.12
C PRO A 33 -1.43 1.03 -9.13
N GLU A 34 -1.01 0.60 -10.31
CA GLU A 34 0.24 -0.17 -10.50
C GLU A 34 1.50 0.69 -10.30
N HIS A 35 1.39 2.01 -10.51
CA HIS A 35 2.46 2.98 -10.38
C HIS A 35 1.92 4.32 -9.88
N GLY A 36 2.72 5.03 -9.08
CA GLY A 36 2.40 6.37 -8.62
C GLY A 36 3.25 6.81 -7.43
N ASP A 37 3.09 8.07 -7.06
CA ASP A 37 3.63 8.64 -5.83
C ASP A 37 2.61 8.54 -4.69
N LYS A 38 3.04 8.84 -3.45
CA LYS A 38 2.19 8.81 -2.26
C LYS A 38 0.85 9.50 -2.47
N ALA A 39 0.83 10.64 -3.16
CA ALA A 39 -0.37 11.42 -3.41
C ALA A 39 -1.41 10.69 -4.28
N ILE A 40 -0.98 9.85 -5.22
CA ILE A 40 -1.88 9.05 -6.06
C ILE A 40 -2.56 7.99 -5.20
N PHE A 41 -1.77 7.26 -4.41
CA PHE A 41 -2.30 6.24 -3.50
C PHE A 41 -3.12 6.85 -2.36
N ASP A 42 -2.71 7.98 -1.78
CA ASP A 42 -3.48 8.71 -0.77
C ASP A 42 -4.84 9.16 -1.33
N GLY A 43 -4.89 9.59 -2.59
CA GLY A 43 -6.15 9.88 -3.28
C GLY A 43 -7.03 8.65 -3.46
N TYR A 44 -6.44 7.50 -3.82
CA TYR A 44 -7.14 6.22 -3.96
C TYR A 44 -7.73 5.75 -2.61
N PHE A 45 -6.94 5.76 -1.54
CA PHE A 45 -7.39 5.41 -0.18
C PHE A 45 -8.23 6.50 0.50
N SER A 46 -8.34 7.69 -0.10
CA SER A 46 -9.25 8.75 0.37
C SER A 46 -10.59 8.73 -0.35
N ALA A 47 -10.67 8.09 -1.53
CA ALA A 47 -11.90 7.93 -2.26
C ALA A 47 -12.74 6.78 -1.64
N ASP A 48 -14.04 7.01 -1.48
CA ASP A 48 -15.06 6.02 -1.12
C ASP A 48 -14.78 5.10 0.09
N ASN A 49 -15.22 5.51 1.28
CA ASN A 49 -15.43 4.63 2.44
C ASN A 49 -14.23 3.75 2.88
N THR A 50 -13.01 4.13 2.52
CA THR A 50 -11.82 3.44 3.04
C THR A 50 -11.84 3.52 4.56
N VAL A 51 -11.91 2.35 5.21
CA VAL A 51 -11.96 2.26 6.67
C VAL A 51 -10.68 2.85 7.27
N ALA A 52 -10.80 3.51 8.43
CA ALA A 52 -9.66 4.19 9.07
C ALA A 52 -8.44 3.26 9.26
N GLU A 53 -8.69 1.96 9.42
CA GLU A 53 -7.68 0.90 9.53
C GLU A 53 -6.86 0.73 8.23
N THR A 54 -7.51 0.75 7.06
CA THR A 54 -6.82 0.68 5.75
C THR A 54 -5.94 1.90 5.52
N ARG A 55 -6.40 3.09 5.93
CA ARG A 55 -5.61 4.33 5.84
C ARG A 55 -4.37 4.26 6.74
N ALA A 56 -4.53 3.84 7.99
CA ALA A 56 -3.42 3.66 8.92
C ALA A 56 -2.42 2.59 8.42
N ALA A 57 -2.92 1.50 7.83
CA ALA A 57 -2.09 0.47 7.20
C ALA A 57 -1.29 1.03 6.01
N PHE A 58 -1.93 1.84 5.15
CA PHE A 58 -1.27 2.49 4.01
C PHE A 58 -0.18 3.46 4.47
N GLU A 59 -0.46 4.32 5.45
CA GLU A 59 0.52 5.27 5.97
C GLU A 59 1.74 4.55 6.54
N ARG A 60 1.53 3.45 7.27
CA ARG A 60 2.61 2.61 7.82
C ARG A 60 3.41 1.92 6.71
N ALA A 61 2.72 1.31 5.75
CA ALA A 61 3.34 0.67 4.60
C ALA A 61 4.22 1.67 3.82
N TRP A 62 3.73 2.89 3.63
CA TRP A 62 4.46 3.94 2.91
C TRP A 62 5.70 4.41 3.69
N ASP A 63 5.58 4.61 5.01
CA ASP A 63 6.72 4.97 5.86
C ASP A 63 7.81 3.88 5.83
N GLU A 64 7.42 2.61 5.90
CA GLU A 64 8.34 1.48 5.75
C GLU A 64 9.02 1.50 4.37
N PHE A 65 8.27 1.69 3.28
CA PHE A 65 8.81 1.77 1.92
C PHE A 65 9.76 2.95 1.69
N ASP A 66 9.37 4.16 2.14
CA ASP A 66 10.17 5.39 2.01
C ASP A 66 11.45 5.34 2.86
N GLY A 67 11.38 4.65 4.01
CA GLY A 67 12.50 4.41 4.90
C GLY A 67 13.48 3.32 4.43
N LEU A 68 13.19 2.57 3.37
CA LEU A 68 14.12 1.59 2.84
C LEU A 68 15.32 2.29 2.18
N PRO A 69 16.56 1.87 2.46
CA PRO A 69 17.71 2.35 1.72
C PRO A 69 17.61 1.88 0.27
N GLY A 70 17.46 2.84 -0.66
CA GLY A 70 17.40 2.60 -2.11
C GLY A 70 18.71 2.15 -2.74
#